data_AF-A0A6B2V9Z1-F1
#
_entry.id   AF-A0A6B2V9Z1-F1
#
_cell.length_a   1.000
_cell.length_b   1.000
_cell.length_c   1.000
_cell.angle_alpha   90.00
_cell.angle_beta   90.00
_cell.angle_gamma   90.00
#
_symmetry.space_group_name_H-M   'P 1'
#
loop_
_entity.id
_entity.type
_entity.pdbx_description
1 polymer ?
#
loop_
_entity_poly.entity_id
_entity_poly.type
_entity_poly.pdbx_seq_one_letter_code
_entity_poly.pdbx_strand_id
1 'polypeptide(L)'
;MEPSEKALKNGWGWVLGVSGQECRVSRPVQQAPADDPAELLGRVTKLLGLTNPADLPAAIGALQAGRKRALDSAALAWKTVHDLTAAQRRAEPTV
;
A
#
# COMPACT_ATOMS: atom_id res chain seq x y z
N MET A 1 -13.64 -32.69 2.28
CA MET A 1 -13.70 -31.83 3.48
C MET A 1 -15.06 -31.18 3.44
N GLU A 2 -16.00 -31.62 4.26
CA GLU A 2 -17.33 -31.03 4.29
C GLU A 2 -17.25 -29.64 4.94
N PRO A 3 -17.81 -28.59 4.31
CA PRO A 3 -17.75 -27.24 4.86
C PRO A 3 -18.58 -27.14 6.14
N SER A 4 -18.02 -26.48 7.16
CA SER A 4 -18.67 -26.28 8.45
C SER A 4 -20.01 -25.54 8.30
N GLU A 5 -21.12 -26.19 8.65
CA GLU A 5 -22.48 -25.64 8.60
C GLU A 5 -22.62 -24.32 9.37
N LYS A 6 -21.79 -24.11 10.40
CA LYS A 6 -21.73 -22.84 11.14
C LYS A 6 -21.29 -21.66 10.27
N ALA A 7 -20.39 -21.86 9.31
CA ALA A 7 -19.92 -20.80 8.43
C ALA A 7 -21.00 -20.37 7.42
N LEU A 8 -21.81 -21.32 6.94
CA LEU A 8 -22.93 -21.05 6.05
C LEU A 8 -24.06 -20.29 6.77
N LYS A 9 -24.44 -20.71 7.99
CA LYS A 9 -25.49 -20.04 8.77
C LYS A 9 -25.14 -18.61 9.18
N ASN A 10 -23.86 -18.31 9.37
CA ASN A 10 -23.41 -16.96 9.73
C ASN A 10 -23.16 -16.06 8.51
N GLY A 11 -23.45 -16.51 7.29
CA GLY A 11 -23.28 -15.70 6.07
C GLY A 11 -21.84 -15.58 5.59
N TRP A 12 -20.93 -16.46 6.02
CA TRP A 12 -19.51 -16.48 5.58
C TRP A 12 -19.29 -17.37 4.35
N GLY A 13 -20.36 -17.85 3.73
CA GLY A 13 -20.31 -18.69 2.52
C GLY A 13 -19.61 -18.03 1.33
N TRP A 14 -19.57 -16.69 1.28
CA TRP A 14 -18.84 -15.92 0.25
C TRP A 14 -17.32 -15.95 0.45
N VAL A 15 -16.84 -16.08 1.68
CA VAL A 15 -15.40 -16.23 2.00
C VAL A 15 -14.90 -17.62 1.61
N LEU A 16 -15.77 -18.63 1.69
CA LEU A 16 -15.45 -20.01 1.38
C LEU A 16 -15.62 -20.36 -0.12
N GLY A 17 -15.99 -19.40 -0.96
CA GLY A 17 -16.11 -19.60 -2.41
C GLY A 17 -17.18 -20.62 -2.83
N VAL A 18 -18.16 -20.91 -1.97
CA VAL A 18 -19.12 -22.03 -2.16
C VAL A 18 -20.29 -21.66 -3.07
N SER A 19 -20.43 -20.39 -3.49
CA SER A 19 -21.49 -19.97 -4.39
C SER A 19 -20.89 -19.46 -5.69
N GLY A 20 -20.95 -20.30 -6.73
CA GLY A 20 -20.61 -19.99 -8.12
C GLY A 20 -21.59 -19.02 -8.80
N GLN A 21 -21.94 -17.92 -8.12
CA GLN A 21 -22.42 -16.73 -8.79
C GLN A 21 -21.23 -15.78 -8.93
N GLU A 22 -20.77 -15.69 -10.17
CA GLU A 22 -19.95 -14.64 -10.74
C GLU A 22 -19.83 -13.43 -9.82
N CYS A 23 -18.65 -13.26 -9.22
CA CYS A 23 -18.27 -12.05 -8.51
C CYS A 23 -18.18 -10.88 -9.51
N ARG A 24 -19.31 -10.46 -10.09
CA ARG A 24 -19.48 -9.09 -10.56
C ARG A 24 -19.60 -8.24 -9.31
N VAL A 25 -18.45 -7.92 -8.75
CA VAL A 25 -18.31 -6.79 -7.85
C VAL A 25 -18.62 -5.56 -8.70
N SER A 26 -19.90 -5.19 -8.79
CA SER A 26 -20.28 -3.82 -9.08
C SER A 26 -19.65 -3.00 -7.95
N ARG A 27 -18.43 -2.50 -8.19
CA ARG A 27 -17.85 -1.46 -7.35
C ARG A 27 -18.92 -0.37 -7.32
N PRO A 28 -19.57 -0.05 -6.19
CA PRO A 28 -20.15 1.26 -6.11
C PRO A 28 -18.97 2.19 -6.38
N VAL A 29 -19.09 3.03 -7.40
CA VAL A 29 -18.27 4.23 -7.48
C VAL A 29 -18.56 4.93 -6.16
N GLN A 30 -17.72 4.69 -5.15
CA GLN A 30 -17.69 5.50 -3.94
C GLN A 30 -17.35 6.88 -4.46
N GLN A 31 -18.38 7.66 -4.78
CA GLN A 31 -18.28 9.09 -4.81
C GLN A 31 -17.69 9.42 -3.45
N ALA A 32 -16.43 9.85 -3.45
CA ALA A 32 -15.84 10.41 -2.25
C ALA A 32 -16.85 11.44 -1.73
N PRO A 33 -17.19 11.43 -0.43
CA PRO A 33 -18.00 12.50 0.13
C PRO A 33 -17.39 13.82 -0.35
N ALA A 34 -18.23 14.79 -0.71
CA ALA A 34 -17.77 16.13 -1.00
C ALA A 34 -17.24 16.72 0.30
N ASP A 35 -16.03 16.30 0.70
CA ASP A 35 -15.37 16.78 1.90
C ASP A 35 -15.07 18.27 1.66
N ASP A 36 -15.51 19.11 2.59
CA ASP A 36 -15.20 20.53 2.59
C ASP A 36 -13.67 20.70 2.49
N PRO A 37 -13.14 21.49 1.54
CA PRO A 37 -11.70 21.72 1.42
C PRO A 37 -11.06 22.19 2.73
N ALA A 38 -11.79 22.91 3.59
CA ALA A 38 -11.30 23.30 4.92
C ALA A 38 -11.15 22.10 5.87
N GLU A 39 -12.11 21.16 5.86
CA GLU A 39 -12.00 19.92 6.64
C GLU A 39 -10.85 19.05 6.15
N LEU A 40 -10.65 18.94 4.83
CA LEU A 40 -9.53 18.19 4.26
C LEU A 40 -8.19 18.79 4.69
N LEU A 41 -8.04 20.11 4.60
CA LEU A 41 -6.84 20.81 5.05
C LEU A 41 -6.60 20.57 6.55
N GLY A 42 -7.64 20.66 7.38
CA GLY A 42 -7.55 20.37 8.81
C GLY A 42 -7.10 18.92 9.10
N ARG A 43 -7.69 17.93 8.42
CA ARG A 43 -7.33 16.51 8.55
C ARG A 43 -5.88 16.27 8.14
N VAL A 44 -5.44 16.82 7.00
CA VAL A 44 -4.06 16.65 6.51
C VAL A 44 -3.06 17.37 7.43
N THR A 45 -3.38 18.56 7.92
CA THR A 45 -2.55 19.32 8.89
C THR A 45 -2.32 18.48 10.14
N LYS A 46 -3.39 17.87 10.68
CA LYS A 46 -3.32 16.99 11.85
C LYS A 46 -2.53 15.71 11.59
N LEU A 47 -2.72 15.07 10.43
CA LEU A 47 -1.98 13.86 10.03
C LEU A 47 -0.49 14.11 9.93
N LEU A 48 -0.10 15.29 9.45
CA LEU A 48 1.29 15.71 9.37
C LEU A 48 1.84 16.29 10.68
N GLY A 49 1.04 16.30 11.75
CA GLY A 49 1.44 16.81 13.07
C GLY A 49 1.73 18.32 13.07
N LEU A 50 1.18 19.06 12.12
CA LEU A 50 1.40 20.50 11.98
C LEU A 50 0.42 21.28 12.84
N THR A 51 0.86 22.43 13.34
CA THR A 51 0.04 23.38 14.12
C THR A 51 -0.63 24.43 13.23
N ASN A 52 -0.07 24.72 12.05
CA ASN A 52 -0.59 25.71 11.12
C ASN A 52 -0.77 25.10 9.72
N PRO A 53 -1.97 25.20 9.11
CA PRO A 53 -2.21 24.70 7.74
C PRO A 53 -1.37 25.41 6.68
N ALA A 54 -0.85 26.61 6.95
CA ALA A 54 0.05 27.31 6.01
C ALA A 54 1.38 26.56 5.78
N ASP A 55 1.79 25.70 6.71
CA ASP A 55 3.04 24.93 6.63
C ASP A 55 2.89 23.64 5.80
N LEU A 56 1.65 23.28 5.43
CA LEU A 56 1.35 22.07 4.65
C LEU A 56 2.18 21.93 3.37
N PRO A 57 2.31 22.96 2.50
CA PRO A 57 3.05 22.80 1.25
C PRO A 57 4.53 22.48 1.48
N ALA A 58 5.15 23.10 2.49
CA ALA A 58 6.54 22.86 2.83
C ALA A 58 6.73 21.43 3.40
N ALA A 59 5.84 20.99 4.29
CA ALA A 59 5.87 19.64 4.86
C ALA A 59 5.69 18.56 3.80
N ILE A 60 4.75 18.75 2.86
CA ILE A 60 4.54 17.84 1.73
C ILE A 60 5.79 17.78 0.83
N GLY A 61 6.38 18.93 0.53
CA GLY A 61 7.63 18.99 -0.25
C GLY A 61 8.78 18.23 0.42
N ALA A 62 8.95 18.39 1.73
CA ALA A 62 9.96 17.66 2.50
C ALA A 62 9.73 16.14 2.48
N LEU A 63 8.48 15.69 2.62
CA LEU A 63 8.11 14.28 2.53
C LEU A 63 8.38 13.69 1.15
N GLN A 64 8.07 14.42 0.07
CA GLN A 64 8.37 13.97 -1.29
C GLN A 64 9.88 13.86 -1.52
N ALA A 65 10.66 14.83 -1.04
CA ALA A 65 12.12 14.78 -1.11
C ALA A 65 12.70 13.63 -0.28
N GLY A 66 12.13 13.35 0.89
CA GLY A 66 12.48 12.20 1.72
C GLY A 66 12.17 10.87 1.02
N ARG A 67 10.97 10.75 0.45
CA ARG A 67 10.56 9.58 -0.36
C ARG A 67 11.51 9.33 -1.51
N LYS A 68 11.89 10.37 -2.27
CA LYS A 68 12.84 10.23 -3.38
C LYS A 68 14.18 9.66 -2.91
N ARG A 69 14.77 10.23 -1.86
CA ARG A 69 16.02 9.74 -1.27
C ARG A 69 15.93 8.29 -0.78
N ALA A 70 14.81 7.91 -0.16
CA ALA A 70 14.59 6.55 0.30
C ALA A 70 14.44 5.54 -0.85
N LEU A 71 13.81 5.94 -1.96
CA LEU A 71 13.72 5.09 -3.15
C LEU A 71 15.08 4.95 -3.84
N ASP A 72 15.84 6.04 -3.96
CA ASP A 72 17.17 6.04 -4.54
C ASP A 72 18.12 5.14 -3.73
N SER A 73 18.06 5.20 -2.39
CA SER A 73 18.86 4.34 -1.52
C SER A 73 18.46 2.87 -1.60
N ALA A 74 17.15 2.57 -1.66
CA ALA A 74 16.66 1.21 -1.84
C ALA A 74 17.07 0.63 -3.21
N ALA A 75 17.01 1.42 -4.28
CA ALA A 75 17.47 1.02 -5.60
C ALA A 75 18.97 0.73 -5.63
N LEU A 76 19.78 1.58 -4.96
CA LEU A 76 21.22 1.36 -4.84
C LEU A 76 21.51 0.06 -4.07
N ALA A 77 20.88 -0.14 -2.91
CA ALA A 77 21.07 -1.34 -2.10
C ALA A 77 20.69 -2.61 -2.88
N TRP A 78 19.55 -2.57 -3.58
CA TRP A 78 19.09 -3.67 -4.43
C TRP A 78 20.13 -4.02 -5.50
N LYS A 79 20.63 -3.01 -6.21
CA LYS A 79 21.67 -3.18 -7.24
C LYS A 79 22.94 -3.77 -6.66
N THR A 80 23.45 -3.21 -5.56
CA THR A 80 24.69 -3.69 -4.93
C THR A 80 24.58 -5.14 -4.50
N VAL A 81 23.46 -5.55 -3.89
CA VAL A 81 23.23 -6.95 -3.51
C VAL A 81 23.22 -7.86 -4.75
N HIS A 82 22.55 -7.45 -5.82
CA HIS A 82 22.50 -8.25 -7.05
C HIS A 82 23.86 -8.37 -7.73
N ASP A 83 24.61 -7.28 -7.81
CA ASP A 83 25.95 -7.26 -8.40
C ASP A 83 26.91 -8.16 -7.60
N LEU A 84 26.87 -8.09 -6.27
CA LEU A 84 27.64 -8.97 -5.38
C LEU A 84 27.25 -10.44 -5.55
N THR A 85 25.96 -10.73 -5.59
CA THR A 85 25.45 -12.10 -5.77
C THR A 85 25.85 -12.66 -7.14
N ALA A 86 25.78 -11.84 -8.20
CA ALA A 86 26.19 -12.24 -9.54
C ALA A 86 27.71 -12.46 -9.64
N ALA A 87 28.51 -11.64 -8.97
CA ALA A 87 29.96 -11.82 -8.89
C ALA A 87 30.32 -13.11 -8.15
N GLN A 88 29.64 -13.42 -7.05
CA GLN A 88 29.84 -14.67 -6.31
C GLN A 88 29.54 -15.91 -7.15
N ARG A 89 28.41 -15.94 -7.88
CA ARG A 89 28.07 -17.06 -8.78
C ARG A 89 29.08 -17.28 -9.90
N ARG A 90 29.77 -16.22 -10.35
CA ARG A 90 30.82 -16.33 -11.38
C ARG A 90 32.16 -16.79 -10.80
N ALA A 91 32.37 -16.58 -9.50
CA ALA A 91 33.58 -16.96 -8.79
C ALA A 91 33.49 -18.39 -8.21
N GLU A 92 32.31 -19.00 -8.20
CA GLU A 92 32.13 -20.42 -7.87
C GLU A 92 32.73 -21.30 -8.98
N PRO A 93 33.79 -22.08 -8.71
CA PRO A 93 34.26 -23.06 -9.67
C PRO A 93 33.22 -24.17 -9.75
N THR A 94 32.68 -24.41 -10.95
CA THR A 94 31.94 -25.65 -11.25
C THR A 94 32.86 -26.83 -10.99
N VAL A 95 32.62 -27.52 -9.87
CA VAL A 95 33.13 -28.87 -9.59
C VAL A 95 32.34 -29.88 -10.41
#